data_AF-A0A3N9UFJ5-F1
#
_entry.id   AF-A0A3N9UFJ5-F1
#
_cell.length_a   1.000
_cell.length_b   1.000
_cell.length_c   1.000
_cell.angle_alpha   90.00
_cell.angle_beta   90.00
_cell.angle_gamma   90.00
#
_symmetry.space_group_name_H-M   'P 1'
#
loop_
_entity.id
_entity.type
_entity.pdbx_description
1 polymer ?
#
loop_
_entity_poly.entity_id
_entity_poly.type
_entity_poly.pdbx_seq_one_letter_code
_entity_poly.pdbx_strand_id
1 'polypeptide(L)'
;MAEPCRFNLNDLHKAAGGNPNDQPAFFNRRTETYALIAELANSADSQNFEPSVSRAGRNGGTFVVKELVYAYAMWISPAFHLKVIRAYDQMVTEPQPQVPRRADRTGPPLPPCPVTAP
;
A
#
# COMPACT_ATOMS: atom_id res chain seq x y z
N MET A 1 -14.46 -12.49 4.38
CA MET A 1 -13.37 -12.96 3.50
C MET A 1 -13.11 -11.83 2.51
N ALA A 2 -12.21 -10.91 2.82
CA ALA A 2 -11.93 -9.79 1.92
C ALA A 2 -11.04 -10.32 0.79
N GLU A 3 -11.55 -10.35 -0.44
CA GLU A 3 -10.68 -10.57 -1.61
C GLU A 3 -9.60 -9.47 -1.60
N PRO A 4 -8.31 -9.83 -1.72
CA PRO A 4 -7.26 -8.83 -1.80
C PRO A 4 -7.53 -7.95 -3.03
N CYS A 5 -7.58 -6.63 -2.81
CA CYS A 5 -7.78 -5.67 -3.89
C CYS A 5 -6.69 -5.86 -4.95
N ARG A 6 -7.08 -6.15 -6.19
CA ARG A 6 -6.16 -6.25 -7.34
C ARG A 6 -5.89 -4.87 -7.90
N PHE A 7 -4.63 -4.53 -8.15
CA PHE A 7 -4.23 -3.25 -8.74
C PHE A 7 -3.83 -3.42 -10.20
N ASN A 8 -4.23 -2.47 -11.06
CA ASN A 8 -3.88 -2.50 -12.47
C ASN A 8 -2.52 -1.80 -12.70
N LEU A 9 -1.50 -2.58 -13.07
CA LEU A 9 -0.15 -2.07 -13.32
C LEU A 9 -0.12 -1.11 -14.52
N ASN A 10 -1.00 -1.30 -15.49
CA ASN A 10 -1.08 -0.43 -16.67
C ASN A 10 -1.60 0.98 -16.31
N ASP A 11 -2.48 1.07 -15.31
CA ASP A 11 -2.98 2.36 -14.83
C ASP A 11 -1.90 3.12 -14.05
N LEU A 12 -1.19 2.41 -13.16
CA LEU A 12 0.00 2.92 -12.47
C LEU A 12 1.07 3.40 -13.45
N HIS A 13 1.33 2.64 -14.53
CA HIS A 13 2.29 3.04 -15.54
C HIS A 13 1.92 4.36 -16.22
N LYS A 14 0.65 4.53 -16.58
CA LYS A 14 0.15 5.79 -17.15
C LYS A 14 0.25 6.93 -16.15
N ALA A 15 -0.11 6.69 -14.89
CA ALA A 15 0.00 7.68 -13.82
C ALA A 15 1.45 8.07 -13.50
N ALA A 16 2.40 7.15 -13.67
CA ALA A 16 3.84 7.37 -13.46
C ALA A 16 4.51 8.17 -14.61
N GLY A 17 3.78 8.49 -15.68
CA GLY A 17 4.28 9.29 -16.80
C GLY A 17 4.47 8.50 -18.11
N GLY A 18 4.10 7.22 -18.15
CA GLY A 18 4.01 6.45 -19.39
C GLY A 18 5.33 6.28 -20.16
N ASN A 19 6.46 6.27 -19.46
CA ASN A 19 7.78 6.14 -20.08
C ASN A 19 7.92 4.76 -20.76
N PRO A 20 8.25 4.68 -22.05
CA PRO A 20 8.32 3.41 -22.78
C PRO A 20 9.34 2.41 -22.22
N ASN A 21 10.37 2.85 -21.48
CA ASN A 21 11.33 1.95 -20.84
C ASN A 21 10.77 1.24 -19.60
N ASP A 22 9.74 1.83 -19.00
CA ASP A 22 9.18 1.41 -17.71
C ASP A 22 7.92 0.56 -17.90
N GLN A 23 7.71 0.02 -19.10
CA GLN A 23 6.48 -0.72 -19.41
C GLN A 23 6.32 -1.94 -18.50
N PRO A 24 5.09 -2.26 -18.07
CA PRO A 24 4.76 -3.48 -17.32
C PRO A 24 5.32 -4.76 -17.94
N ALA A 25 5.38 -4.81 -19.27
CA ALA A 25 5.92 -5.94 -20.01
C ALA A 25 7.42 -6.19 -19.73
N PHE A 26 8.23 -5.12 -19.59
CA PHE A 26 9.64 -5.25 -19.25
C PHE A 26 9.82 -5.66 -17.79
N PHE A 27 9.00 -5.11 -16.89
CA PHE A 27 9.00 -5.48 -15.48
C PHE A 27 8.77 -6.97 -15.28
N ASN A 28 7.76 -7.55 -15.94
CA ASN A 28 7.44 -8.97 -15.84
C ASN A 28 8.49 -9.90 -16.47
N ARG A 29 9.33 -9.38 -17.38
CA ARG A 29 10.42 -10.15 -18.01
C ARG A 29 11.68 -10.22 -17.16
N ARG A 30 11.78 -9.45 -16.08
CA ARG A 30 12.95 -9.46 -15.20
C ARG A 30 12.96 -10.73 -14.35
N THR A 31 14.15 -11.31 -14.20
CA THR A 31 14.38 -12.49 -13.35
C THR A 31 14.00 -12.21 -11.89
N GLU A 32 14.30 -11.01 -11.39
CA GLU A 32 13.95 -10.58 -10.03
C GLU A 32 12.43 -10.61 -9.80
N THR A 33 11.66 -10.10 -10.76
CA THR A 33 10.20 -10.09 -10.69
C THR A 33 9.63 -11.50 -10.74
N TYR A 34 10.20 -12.38 -11.59
CA TYR A 34 9.77 -13.77 -11.66
C TYR A 34 10.04 -14.51 -10.34
N ALA A 35 11.22 -14.31 -9.74
CA ALA A 35 11.54 -14.87 -8.44
C ALA A 35 10.60 -14.33 -7.35
N LEU A 36 10.32 -13.03 -7.34
CA LEU A 36 9.36 -12.42 -6.41
C LEU A 36 7.95 -13.00 -6.57
N ILE A 37 7.48 -13.18 -7.80
CA ILE A 37 6.18 -13.80 -8.08
C ILE A 37 6.14 -15.23 -7.55
N ALA A 38 7.22 -15.99 -7.71
CA ALA A 38 7.33 -17.36 -7.21
C ALA A 38 7.30 -17.42 -5.66
N GLU A 39 8.03 -16.52 -4.99
CA GLU A 39 8.00 -16.41 -3.52
C GLU A 39 6.61 -15.99 -3.02
N LEU A 40 5.97 -15.01 -3.68
CA LEU A 40 4.60 -14.62 -3.37
C LEU A 40 3.65 -15.80 -3.56
N ALA A 41 3.75 -16.55 -4.65
CA ALA A 41 2.91 -17.72 -4.90
C ALA A 41 3.07 -18.82 -3.83
N ASN A 42 4.27 -18.97 -3.25
CA ASN A 42 4.54 -19.91 -2.17
C ASN A 42 4.13 -19.39 -0.78
N SER A 43 3.80 -18.10 -0.64
CA SER A 43 3.37 -17.50 0.62
C SER A 43 1.94 -17.92 0.98
N ALA A 44 1.64 -18.06 2.27
CA ALA A 44 0.34 -18.55 2.75
C ALA A 44 -0.86 -17.69 2.30
N ASP A 45 -0.64 -16.39 2.08
CA ASP A 45 -1.63 -15.45 1.55
C ASP A 45 -2.09 -15.76 0.11
N SER A 46 -1.32 -16.58 -0.62
CA SER A 46 -1.53 -16.88 -2.04
C SER A 46 -2.18 -18.23 -2.31
N GLN A 47 -2.46 -19.05 -1.30
CA GLN A 47 -3.16 -20.33 -1.47
C GLN A 47 -4.54 -20.18 -2.14
N ASN A 48 -5.10 -18.97 -2.15
CA ASN A 48 -6.38 -18.65 -2.76
C ASN A 48 -6.30 -17.64 -3.92
N PHE A 49 -5.10 -17.19 -4.32
CA PHE A 49 -4.96 -16.05 -5.23
C PHE A 49 -3.69 -16.10 -6.09
N GLU A 50 -3.84 -15.85 -7.39
CA GLU A 50 -2.71 -15.75 -8.32
C GLU A 50 -2.08 -14.33 -8.28
N PRO A 51 -0.80 -14.19 -7.85
CA PRO A 51 -0.17 -12.91 -7.52
C PRO A 51 -0.06 -11.93 -8.70
N SER A 52 -0.06 -12.45 -9.93
CA SER A 52 -0.11 -11.66 -11.16
C SER A 52 -1.05 -12.31 -12.17
N VAL A 53 -2.10 -11.60 -12.58
CA VAL A 53 -3.03 -12.05 -13.61
C VAL A 53 -2.96 -11.08 -14.77
N SER A 54 -2.62 -11.59 -15.95
CA SER A 54 -2.69 -10.83 -17.19
C SER A 54 -3.99 -11.17 -17.93
N ARG A 55 -4.83 -10.17 -18.15
CA ARG A 55 -6.08 -10.34 -18.90
C ARG A 55 -5.89 -9.77 -20.30
N ALA A 56 -6.03 -10.61 -21.32
CA ALA A 56 -6.05 -10.18 -22.72
C ALA A 56 -7.42 -9.60 -23.11
N GLY A 57 -7.45 -8.50 -23.89
CA GLY A 57 -8.68 -7.89 -24.40
C GLY A 57 -8.65 -6.37 -24.48
N ARG A 58 -9.74 -5.76 -24.96
CA ARG A 58 -9.89 -4.29 -25.14
C ARG A 58 -9.76 -3.49 -23.84
N ASN A 59 -10.15 -4.11 -22.72
CA ASN A 59 -9.96 -3.61 -21.35
C ASN A 59 -8.92 -4.47 -20.59
N GLY A 60 -8.01 -5.09 -21.33
CA GLY A 60 -6.97 -5.95 -20.79
C GLY A 60 -5.91 -5.16 -20.02
N GLY A 61 -5.27 -5.84 -19.08
CA GLY A 61 -4.27 -5.26 -18.20
C GLY A 61 -3.59 -6.31 -17.34
N THR A 62 -2.48 -5.93 -16.74
CA THR A 62 -1.79 -6.75 -15.75
C THR A 62 -2.30 -6.36 -14.37
N PHE A 63 -3.02 -7.27 -13.72
CA PHE A 63 -3.53 -7.11 -12.38
C PHE A 63 -2.60 -7.81 -11.40
N VAL A 64 -2.11 -7.09 -10.40
CA VAL A 64 -1.15 -7.60 -9.43
C VAL A 64 -1.59 -7.30 -8.00
N VAL A 65 -1.00 -8.03 -7.05
CA VAL A 65 -1.11 -7.72 -5.62
C VAL A 65 -0.30 -6.47 -5.25
N LYS A 66 -0.55 -5.96 -4.05
CA LYS A 66 0.03 -4.71 -3.52
C LYS A 66 1.56 -4.76 -3.44
N GLU A 67 2.13 -5.92 -3.12
CA GLU A 67 3.56 -6.15 -2.98
C GLU A 67 4.28 -5.96 -4.32
N LEU A 68 3.69 -6.51 -5.39
CA LEU A 68 4.17 -6.31 -6.75
C LEU A 68 4.04 -4.85 -7.22
N VAL A 69 3.00 -4.14 -6.79
CA VAL A 69 2.88 -2.68 -7.04
C VAL A 69 4.05 -1.92 -6.42
N TYR A 70 4.43 -2.27 -5.19
CA TYR A 70 5.57 -1.63 -4.53
C TYR A 70 6.89 -1.94 -5.22
N ALA A 71 7.13 -3.21 -5.58
CA ALA A 71 8.31 -3.59 -6.35
C ALA A 71 8.40 -2.83 -7.69
N TYR A 72 7.27 -2.69 -8.39
CA TYR A 72 7.20 -1.92 -9.63
C TYR A 72 7.51 -0.43 -9.43
N ALA A 73 6.93 0.20 -8.41
CA ALA A 73 7.17 1.62 -8.11
C ALA A 73 8.64 1.89 -7.73
N MET A 74 9.25 0.97 -6.97
CA MET A 74 10.68 1.00 -6.64
C MET A 74 11.57 0.83 -7.87
N TRP A 75 11.15 0.01 -8.82
CA TRP A 75 11.88 -0.22 -10.07
C TRP A 75 11.91 1.03 -10.96
N ILE A 76 10.76 1.70 -11.14
CA ILE A 76 10.66 2.88 -12.01
C ILE A 76 11.45 4.06 -11.44
N SER A 77 11.44 4.24 -10.12
CA SER A 77 12.08 5.39 -9.49
C SER A 77 12.98 4.98 -8.32
N PRO A 78 14.31 5.03 -8.48
CA PRO A 78 15.24 4.76 -7.38
C PRO A 78 15.11 5.80 -6.26
N ALA A 79 14.73 7.04 -6.58
CA ALA A 79 14.46 8.07 -5.58
C ALA A 79 13.22 7.74 -4.72
N PHE A 80 12.17 7.19 -5.34
CA PHE A 80 11.01 6.68 -4.59
C PHE A 80 11.40 5.47 -3.73
N HIS A 81 12.21 4.56 -4.28
CA HIS A 81 12.71 3.40 -3.57
C HIS A 81 13.42 3.78 -2.26
N LEU A 82 14.34 4.75 -2.29
CA LEU A 82 15.03 5.25 -1.09
C LEU A 82 14.07 5.85 -0.05
N LYS A 83 13.01 6.54 -0.49
CA LYS A 83 12.00 7.09 0.42
C LYS A 83 11.22 5.99 1.13
N VAL A 84 10.83 4.94 0.41
CA VAL A 84 10.11 3.80 1.00
C VAL A 84 10.98 3.08 2.03
N ILE A 85 12.26 2.84 1.70
CA ILE A 85 13.22 2.23 2.65
C ILE A 85 13.33 3.08 3.92
N ARG A 86 13.54 4.39 3.79
CA ARG A 86 13.67 5.30 4.95
C ARG A 86 12.38 5.39 5.77
N ALA A 87 11.23 5.44 5.12
CA ALA A 87 9.94 5.46 5.81
C ALA A 87 9.70 4.15 6.59
N TYR A 88 10.08 3.02 6.00
CA TYR A 88 10.00 1.72 6.67
C TYR A 88 10.96 1.66 7.86
N ASP A 89 12.21 2.09 7.70
CA ASP A 89 13.22 2.10 8.76
C ASP A 89 12.80 2.99 9.94
N GLN A 90 12.25 4.18 9.68
CA GLN A 90 11.66 5.04 10.71
C GLN A 90 10.50 4.36 11.43
N MET A 91 9.60 3.69 10.71
CA MET A 91 8.45 3.02 11.32
C MET A 91 8.85 1.82 12.19
N VAL A 92 9.91 1.10 11.82
CA VAL A 92 10.39 -0.07 12.58
C VAL A 92 11.26 0.33 13.77
N THR A 93 12.08 1.37 13.61
CA THR A 93 13.00 1.85 14.66
C THR A 93 12.30 2.69 15.71
N GLU A 94 11.24 3.41 15.34
CA GLU A 94 10.49 4.26 16.26
C GLU A 94 9.36 3.44 16.91
N PRO A 95 9.45 3.04 18.20
CA PRO A 95 8.29 2.49 18.89
C PRO A 95 7.20 3.56 18.85
N GLN A 96 6.09 3.24 18.17
CA GLN A 96 4.92 4.11 18.05
C GLN A 96 4.72 4.87 19.38
N PRO A 97 4.79 6.21 19.40
CA PRO A 97 4.38 6.95 20.57
C PRO A 97 2.94 6.53 20.80
N GLN A 98 2.71 5.83 21.91
CA GLN A 98 1.36 5.44 22.29
C GLN A 98 0.57 6.72 22.35
N VAL A 99 -0.30 6.92 21.36
CA VAL A 99 -1.22 8.05 21.36
C VAL A 99 -1.92 7.93 22.70
N PRO A 100 -1.76 8.88 23.64
CA PRO A 100 -2.44 8.75 24.91
C PRO A 100 -3.91 8.71 24.53
N ARG A 101 -4.54 7.54 24.71
CA ARG A 101 -6.00 7.40 24.65
C ARG A 101 -6.50 8.54 25.50
N ARG A 102 -7.17 9.52 24.88
CA ARG A 102 -7.65 10.73 25.55
C ARG A 102 -8.51 10.31 26.75
N ALA A 103 -7.86 10.09 27.88
CA ALA A 103 -8.45 10.01 29.19
C ALA A 103 -8.51 11.45 29.66
N ASP A 104 -9.42 12.23 29.07
CA ASP A 104 -9.94 13.40 29.76
C ASP A 104 -11.26 13.84 29.12
N ARG A 105 -12.35 13.21 29.56
CA ARG A 105 -13.64 13.90 29.66
C ARG A 105 -13.91 14.09 31.14
N THR A 106 -13.17 14.99 31.79
CA THR A 106 -13.62 15.57 33.04
C THR A 106 -13.43 17.07 32.95
N GLY A 107 -14.30 17.70 32.14
CA GLY A 107 -14.46 19.15 32.18
C GLY A 107 -14.87 19.60 33.59
N PRO A 108 -14.47 20.81 34.03
CA PRO A 108 -14.79 21.31 35.36
C PRO A 108 -16.32 21.33 35.58
N PRO A 109 -16.80 21.04 36.80
CA PRO A 109 -18.23 21.02 37.07
C PRO A 109 -18.84 22.40 36.79
N LEU A 110 -19.97 22.39 36.08
CA LEU A 110 -20.74 23.60 35.79
C LEU A 110 -21.12 24.33 37.09
N PRO A 111 -21.06 25.67 37.14
CA PRO A 111 -21.53 26.41 38.30
C PRO A 111 -23.05 26.21 38.47
N PRO A 112 -23.56 26.15 39.72
CA PRO A 112 -24.99 26.00 39.97
C PRO A 112 -25.77 27.23 39.46
N CYS A 113 -26.88 26.98 38.79
CA CYS A 113 -27.79 28.00 38.28
C CYS A 113 -28.26 28.94 39.40
N PRO A 114 -28.37 30.26 39.17
CA PRO A 114 -28.89 31.18 40.17
C PRO A 114 -30.39 30.94 40.37
N VAL A 115 -30.76 30.47 41.58
CA VAL A 115 -32.15 30.45 42.03
C VAL A 115 -32.60 31.90 42.25
N THR A 116 -33.48 32.39 41.38
CA THR A 116 -34.17 33.66 41.61
C THR A 116 -35.44 33.36 42.39
N ALA A 117 -35.44 33.75 43.67
CA ALA A 117 -36.62 33.77 44.52
C ALA A 117 -37.31 35.14 44.41
N PRO A 118 -38.65 35.21 44.42
CA PRO A 118 -39.37 36.35 44.98
C PRO A 118 -39.51 36.24 46.50
#